data_AF-X1D9V0-F1
#
_entry.id   AF-X1D9V0-F1
#
_cell.length_a   1.000
_cell.length_b   1.000
_cell.length_c   1.000
_cell.angle_alpha   90.00
_cell.angle_beta   90.00
_cell.angle_gamma   90.00
#
_symmetry.space_group_name_H-M   'P 1'
#
loop_
_entity.id
_entity.type
_entity.pdbx_description
1 polymer ?
#
loop_
_entity_poly.entity_id
_entity_poly.type
_entity_poly.pdbx_seq_one_letter_code
_entity_poly.pdbx_strand_id
1 'polypeptide(L)' 'MLTILHFADAHIDMANYGRHDPQTGLPMRVIDFLKSLDTIVDTA' A
#
# COMPACT_ATOMS: atom_id res chain seq x y z
N MET A 1 -23.16 -17.86 3.45
CA MET A 1 -23.41 -16.40 3.51
C MET A 1 -22.29 -15.75 2.70
N LEU A 2 -22.62 -14.80 1.82
CA LEU A 2 -21.59 -14.16 0.97
C LEU A 2 -20.97 -12.99 1.74
N THR A 3 -19.65 -12.97 1.81
CA THR A 3 -18.84 -11.90 2.41
C THR A 3 -17.91 -11.36 1.35
N ILE A 4 -17.90 -10.04 1.17
CA ILE A 4 -17.09 -9.35 0.16
C ILE A 4 -16.35 -8.21 0.84
N LEU A 5 -15.03 -8.17 0.64
CA LEU A 5 -14.21 -7.01 0.98
C LEU A 5 -13.96 -6.20 -0.30
N HIS A 6 -14.27 -4.91 -0.24
CA HIS A 6 -14.07 -3.97 -1.35
C HIS A 6 -13.33 -2.73 -0.83
N PHE A 7 -12.19 -2.42 -1.44
CA PHE A 7 -11.45 -1.19 -1.18
C PHE A 7 -11.14 -0.50 -2.52
N ALA A 8 -10.88 0.81 -2.48
CA ALA A 8 -10.63 1.64 -3.66
C ALA A 8 -9.57 2.71 -3.37
N ASP A 9 -9.23 3.50 -4.39
CA ASP A 9 -8.37 4.68 -4.29
C ASP A 9 -6.98 4.41 -3.71
N ALA A 10 -6.38 3.29 -4.11
CA ALA A 10 -5.04 2.87 -3.68
C ALA A 10 -3.95 3.92 -3.97
N HIS A 11 -4.12 4.71 -5.05
CA HIS A 11 -3.15 5.71 -5.52
C HIS A 11 -1.70 5.20 -5.46
N ILE A 12 -1.50 4.00 -6.00
CA ILE A 12 -0.17 3.40 -6.16
C ILE A 12 0.65 4.38 -7.01
N ASP A 13 1.92 4.55 -6.65
CA ASP A 13 2.85 5.45 -7.34
C ASP A 13 2.64 6.96 -7.07
N MET A 14 2.11 7.31 -5.89
CA MET A 14 2.28 8.67 -5.32
C MET A 14 3.73 8.92 -4.89
N ALA A 15 4.66 8.82 -5.83
CA ALA A 15 6.10 8.92 -5.65
C ALA A 15 6.67 10.32 -5.93
N ASN A 16 5.83 11.28 -6.31
CA ASN A 16 6.26 12.57 -6.84
C ASN A 16 7.15 13.38 -5.88
N TYR A 17 7.06 13.15 -4.56
CA TYR A 17 7.88 13.82 -3.54
C TYR A 17 8.04 12.92 -2.30
N GLY A 18 9.25 12.86 -1.73
CA GLY A 18 9.47 12.15 -0.47
C GLY A 18 10.86 11.50 -0.35
N ARG A 19 11.10 10.89 0.82
CA ARG A 19 12.30 10.07 1.04
C ARG A 19 12.12 8.71 0.39
N HIS A 20 13.23 8.14 -0.07
CA HIS A 20 13.29 6.73 -0.42
C HIS A 20 13.66 5.93 0.82
N ASP A 21 13.09 4.73 0.94
CA ASP A 21 13.54 3.76 1.92
C ASP A 21 14.96 3.31 1.54
N PRO A 22 15.94 3.40 2.45
CA PRO A 22 17.35 3.13 2.13
C PRO A 22 17.66 1.64 1.88
N GLN A 23 16.78 0.72 2.29
CA GLN A 23 16.99 -0.71 2.09
C GLN A 23 16.50 -1.18 0.73
N THR A 24 15.33 -0.69 0.30
CA THR A 24 14.65 -1.11 -0.93
C THR A 24 14.87 -0.16 -2.09
N GLY A 25 15.24 1.09 -1.83
CA GLY A 25 15.33 2.16 -2.83
C GLY A 25 13.97 2.65 -3.32
N LEU A 26 12.86 2.14 -2.78
CA LEU A 26 11.50 2.54 -3.17
C LEU A 26 11.06 3.81 -2.43
N PRO A 27 10.17 4.63 -3.02
CA PRO A 27 9.56 5.75 -2.30
C PRO A 27 8.87 5.25 -1.04
N MET A 28 9.04 5.94 0.10
CA MET A 28 8.41 5.55 1.38
C MET A 28 6.90 5.31 1.26
N ARG A 29 6.22 6.08 0.40
CA ARG A 29 4.78 5.93 0.11
C ARG A 29 4.42 4.57 -0.47
N VAL A 30 5.31 3.96 -1.26
CA VAL A 30 5.12 2.59 -1.79
C VAL A 30 5.21 1.58 -0.65
N ILE A 31 6.18 1.74 0.25
CA ILE A 31 6.32 0.87 1.43
C ILE A 31 5.08 0.95 2.33
N ASP A 32 4.57 2.16 2.57
CA ASP A 32 3.35 2.35 3.37
C ASP A 32 2.13 1.70 2.70
N PHE A 33 1.98 1.88 1.38
CA PHE A 33 0.90 1.24 0.63
C PHE A 33 0.95 -0.29 0.72
N LEU A 34 2.12 -0.90 0.52
CA LEU A 34 2.27 -2.35 0.59
C LEU A 34 1.89 -2.89 1.98
N LYS A 35 2.30 -2.21 3.06
CA LYS A 35 1.90 -2.58 4.43
C LYS A 35 0.39 -2.47 4.64
N SER A 36 -0.24 -1.43 4.12
CA SER A 36 -1.70 -1.28 4.18
C SER A 36 -2.41 -2.36 3.36
N LEU A 37 -1.87 -2.73 2.19
CA LEU A 37 -2.42 -3.80 1.37
C LEU A 37 -2.32 -5.15 2.08
N ASP A 38 -1.19 -5.46 2.72
CA ASP A 38 -1.05 -6.68 3.55
C ASP A 38 -2.12 -6.73 4.64
N THR A 39 -2.37 -5.60 5.31
CA THR A 39 -3.42 -5.51 6.35
C THR A 39 -4.82 -5.79 5.79
N ILE A 40 -5.12 -5.28 4.58
CA ILE A 40 -6.41 -5.50 3.92
C ILE A 40 -6.57 -6.98 3.55
N VAL A 41 -5.52 -7.60 3.01
CA VAL A 41 -5.52 -9.01 2.62
C VAL A 41 -5.65 -9.92 3.83
N ASP A 42 -4.96 -9.63 4.93
CA ASP A 42 -5.04 -10.40 6.18
C ASP A 42 -6.43 -10.30 6.85
N THR A 43 -7.19 -9.24 6.56
CA THR A 43 -8.55 -9.03 7.10
C THR A 43 -9.63 -9.73 6.26
N ALA A 44 -9.35 -10.03 4.99
CA ALA A 44 -10.29 -10.62 4.04
C ALA A 44 -10.53 -12.12 4.29
#